data_AF-A0A3C1UDY0-F1
#
_entry.id   AF-A0A3C1UDY0-F1
#
_cell.length_a   1.000
_cell.length_b   1.000
_cell.length_c   1.000
_cell.angle_alpha   90.00
_cell.angle_beta   90.00
_cell.angle_gamma   90.00
#
_symmetry.space_group_name_H-M   'P 1'
#
loop_
_entity.id
_entity.type
_entity.pdbx_description
1 polymer ?
#
loop_
_entity_poly.entity_id
_entity_poly.type
_entity_poly.pdbx_seq_one_letter_code
_entity_poly.pdbx_strand_id
1 'polypeptide(L)'
;MSKTRDYYNSEKVRLLALIKEGFFGLDETGNGFFKGKTYPFVLQQKGAFTNLYEPIRSEALSYFTINKIDWWAGRKPTGHTLSSQIACVNHLMAIRKDPVAVLALLNGIRNQFKEVLPIPCDSDVSYIAFEAVSKKDHLNEDGPTRG
;
A
#
# COMPACT_ATOMS: atom_id res chain seq x y z
N MET A 1 -12.50 -10.03 25.15
CA MET A 1 -12.08 -10.11 23.73
C MET A 1 -10.56 -10.22 23.69
N SER A 2 -9.97 -10.80 22.64
CA SER A 2 -8.50 -10.79 22.49
C SER A 2 -8.02 -9.35 22.24
N LYS A 3 -6.87 -8.94 22.83
CA LYS A 3 -6.27 -7.60 22.65
C LYS A 3 -6.16 -7.18 21.18
N THR A 4 -5.90 -8.12 20.28
CA THR A 4 -5.83 -7.89 18.82
C THR A 4 -7.19 -7.47 18.23
N ARG A 5 -8.28 -8.02 18.76
CA ARG A 5 -9.64 -7.68 18.32
C ARG A 5 -10.02 -6.27 18.75
N ASP A 6 -9.57 -5.85 19.93
CA ASP A 6 -9.82 -4.52 20.46
C ASP A 6 -9.10 -3.45 19.63
N TYR A 7 -7.82 -3.67 19.30
CA TYR A 7 -7.07 -2.78 18.39
C TYR A 7 -7.70 -2.68 17.00
N TYR A 8 -8.06 -3.81 16.40
CA TYR A 8 -8.73 -3.80 15.10
C TYR A 8 -10.06 -3.02 15.11
N ASN A 9 -10.80 -3.09 16.22
CA ASN A 9 -12.03 -2.33 16.39
C ASN A 9 -11.77 -0.84 16.61
N SER A 10 -10.76 -0.47 17.41
CA SER A 10 -10.39 0.94 17.60
C SER A 10 -9.95 1.59 16.29
N GLU A 11 -9.20 0.87 15.45
CA GLU A 11 -8.77 1.39 14.15
C GLU A 11 -9.95 1.60 13.19
N LYS A 12 -10.97 0.74 13.21
CA LYS A 12 -12.20 0.99 12.45
C LYS A 12 -12.93 2.25 12.89
N VAL A 13 -12.97 2.51 14.21
CA VAL A 13 -13.57 3.74 14.75
C VAL A 13 -12.76 4.97 14.32
N ARG A 14 -11.43 4.91 14.41
CA ARG A 14 -10.54 5.99 13.99
C ARG A 14 -10.69 6.32 12.51
N LEU A 15 -10.71 5.33 11.64
CA LEU A 15 -10.83 5.55 10.19
C LEU A 15 -12.22 6.05 9.79
N LEU A 16 -13.27 5.64 10.49
CA LEU A 16 -14.59 6.22 10.31
C LEU A 16 -14.64 7.71 10.70
N ALA A 17 -13.91 8.13 11.74
CA ALA A 17 -13.78 9.53 12.09
C ALA A 17 -13.06 10.32 10.99
N LEU A 18 -11.93 9.80 10.49
CA LEU A 18 -11.17 10.44 9.40
C LEU A 18 -11.98 10.58 8.10
N ILE A 19 -12.83 9.60 7.76
CA ILE A 19 -13.76 9.72 6.64
C ILE A 19 -14.70 10.92 6.84
N LYS A 20 -15.30 11.04 8.04
CA LYS A 20 -16.22 12.15 8.35
C LYS A 20 -15.54 13.52 8.36
N GLU A 21 -14.25 13.56 8.68
CA GLU A 21 -13.42 14.76 8.64
C GLU A 21 -12.95 15.12 7.22
N GLY A 22 -13.27 14.30 6.21
CA GLY A 22 -12.90 14.56 4.82
C GLY A 22 -11.46 14.22 4.48
N PHE A 23 -10.75 13.45 5.33
CA PHE A 23 -9.35 13.06 5.10
C PHE A 23 -9.15 12.35 3.76
N PHE A 24 -10.12 11.52 3.35
CA PHE A 24 -10.10 10.78 2.08
C PHE A 24 -10.82 11.54 0.95
N GLY A 25 -11.11 12.82 1.12
CA GLY A 25 -11.87 13.64 0.19
C GLY A 25 -13.26 14.02 0.73
N LEU A 26 -13.70 15.23 0.42
CA LEU A 26 -14.92 15.83 0.98
C LEU A 26 -16.21 15.10 0.55
N ASP A 27 -16.19 14.43 -0.61
CA ASP A 27 -17.35 13.70 -1.15
C ASP A 27 -17.43 12.23 -0.69
N GLU A 28 -16.49 11.79 0.16
CA GLU A 28 -16.40 10.43 0.64
C GLU A 28 -17.10 10.28 1.99
N THR A 29 -18.09 9.38 2.05
CA THR A 29 -18.95 9.19 3.23
C THR A 29 -18.79 7.82 3.88
N GLY A 30 -17.87 7.01 3.36
CA GLY A 30 -17.73 5.60 3.71
C GLY A 30 -18.88 4.76 3.18
N ASN A 31 -19.20 3.68 3.91
CA ASN A 31 -20.23 2.70 3.49
C ASN A 31 -19.95 2.09 2.11
N GLY A 32 -18.67 1.84 1.82
CA GLY A 32 -18.23 1.12 0.65
C GLY A 32 -18.51 -0.38 0.74
N PHE A 33 -18.59 -1.01 -0.43
CA PHE A 33 -18.81 -2.44 -0.57
C PHE A 33 -17.49 -3.21 -0.61
N PHE A 34 -17.37 -4.24 0.22
CA PHE A 34 -16.21 -5.11 0.27
C PHE A 34 -16.63 -6.56 0.51
N LYS A 35 -16.19 -7.48 -0.36
CA LYS A 35 -16.46 -8.94 -0.26
C LYS A 35 -17.91 -9.30 0.10
N GLY A 36 -18.88 -8.73 -0.61
CA GLY A 36 -20.30 -9.09 -0.43
C GLY A 36 -21.06 -8.25 0.59
N LYS A 37 -20.41 -7.33 1.31
CA LYS A 37 -21.03 -6.56 2.40
C LYS A 37 -20.60 -5.10 2.38
N THR A 38 -21.46 -4.23 2.92
CA THR A 38 -21.17 -2.81 3.10
C THR A 38 -20.58 -2.54 4.48
N TYR A 39 -19.56 -1.69 4.56
CA TYR A 39 -18.90 -1.33 5.81
C TYR A 39 -18.70 0.18 5.94
N PRO A 40 -19.01 0.80 7.10
CA PRO A 40 -18.88 2.24 7.29
C PRO A 40 -17.47 2.78 7.06
N PHE A 41 -16.43 2.01 7.39
CA PHE A 41 -15.03 2.41 7.28
C PHE A 41 -14.41 2.09 5.92
N VAL A 42 -15.17 1.52 4.96
CA VAL A 42 -14.69 1.28 3.60
C VAL A 42 -15.14 2.46 2.73
N LEU A 43 -14.23 3.00 1.92
CA LEU A 43 -14.53 4.08 0.98
C LEU A 43 -15.40 3.58 -0.17
N GLN A 44 -16.21 4.47 -0.73
CA GLN A 44 -17.01 4.15 -1.92
C GLN A 44 -16.11 3.82 -3.11
N GLN A 45 -16.61 3.00 -4.06
CA GLN A 45 -15.79 2.58 -5.20
C GLN A 45 -15.27 3.76 -6.04
N LYS A 46 -16.06 4.83 -6.18
CA LYS A 46 -15.63 6.07 -6.85
C LYS A 46 -14.48 6.79 -6.12
N GLY A 47 -14.37 6.61 -4.81
CA GLY A 47 -13.37 7.22 -3.94
C GLY A 47 -12.23 6.27 -3.58
N ALA A 48 -12.24 5.00 -4.01
CA ALA A 48 -11.26 4.01 -3.53
C ALA A 48 -9.79 4.43 -3.73
N PHE A 49 -9.48 5.18 -4.80
CA PHE A 49 -8.14 5.70 -5.08
C PHE A 49 -7.67 6.76 -4.08
N THR A 50 -8.58 7.45 -3.40
CA THR A 50 -8.24 8.46 -2.40
C THR A 50 -7.73 7.84 -1.10
N ASN A 51 -7.85 6.52 -0.95
CA ASN A 51 -7.14 5.75 0.08
C ASN A 51 -5.61 5.83 -0.09
N LEU A 52 -5.13 6.19 -1.29
CA LEU A 52 -3.73 6.55 -1.53
C LEU A 52 -3.52 8.04 -1.25
N TYR A 53 -2.43 8.33 -0.54
CA TYR A 53 -1.97 9.68 -0.26
C TYR A 53 -1.77 10.45 -1.58
N GLU A 54 -2.34 11.65 -1.65
CA GLU A 54 -2.51 12.37 -2.91
C GLU A 54 -1.19 12.58 -3.68
N PRO A 55 -0.09 13.03 -3.05
CA PRO A 55 1.17 13.27 -3.74
C PRO A 55 1.80 12.04 -4.39
N ILE A 56 1.52 10.83 -3.90
CA ILE A 56 2.08 9.58 -4.43
C ILE A 56 1.08 8.79 -5.28
N ARG A 57 -0.19 9.22 -5.34
CA ARG A 57 -1.28 8.42 -5.93
C ARG A 57 -1.03 8.08 -7.39
N SER A 58 -0.68 9.09 -8.20
CA SER A 58 -0.44 8.87 -9.63
C SER A 58 0.76 7.95 -9.85
N GLU A 59 1.85 8.17 -9.11
CA GLU A 59 3.05 7.33 -9.21
C GLU A 59 2.75 5.88 -8.78
N ALA A 60 2.01 5.68 -7.69
CA ALA A 60 1.62 4.36 -7.21
C ALA A 60 0.79 3.59 -8.25
N LEU A 61 -0.21 4.24 -8.85
CA LEU A 61 -1.04 3.64 -9.90
C LEU A 61 -0.21 3.24 -11.13
N SER A 62 0.67 4.13 -11.60
CA SER A 62 1.57 3.85 -12.71
C SER A 62 2.55 2.71 -12.39
N TYR A 63 3.14 2.72 -11.20
CA TYR A 63 4.09 1.71 -10.76
C TYR A 63 3.47 0.31 -10.74
N PHE A 64 2.29 0.14 -10.11
CA PHE A 64 1.60 -1.15 -10.06
C PHE A 64 1.24 -1.64 -11.48
N THR A 65 0.79 -0.74 -12.35
CA THR A 65 0.43 -1.08 -13.73
C THR A 65 1.66 -1.53 -14.54
N ILE A 66 2.74 -0.76 -14.53
CA ILE A 66 3.95 -1.03 -15.33
C ILE A 66 4.63 -2.31 -14.86
N ASN A 67 4.69 -2.52 -13.54
CA ASN A 67 5.34 -3.68 -12.94
C ASN A 67 4.42 -4.91 -12.82
N LYS A 68 3.19 -4.82 -13.35
CA LYS A 68 2.18 -5.89 -13.36
C LYS A 68 1.92 -6.46 -11.96
N ILE A 69 1.73 -5.56 -11.00
CA ILE A 69 1.42 -5.90 -9.61
C ILE A 69 -0.08 -5.82 -9.40
N ASP A 70 -0.66 -6.90 -8.89
CA ASP A 70 -2.08 -6.92 -8.57
C ASP A 70 -2.38 -6.16 -7.27
N TRP A 71 -3.51 -5.46 -7.26
CA TRP A 71 -4.01 -4.84 -6.06
C TRP A 71 -4.72 -5.89 -5.20
N TRP A 72 -4.56 -5.78 -3.89
CA TRP A 72 -5.25 -6.68 -2.98
C TRP A 72 -6.76 -6.54 -3.14
N ALA A 73 -7.43 -7.68 -3.36
CA ALA A 73 -8.87 -7.80 -3.58
C ALA A 73 -9.40 -7.18 -4.88
N GLY A 74 -8.58 -6.96 -5.92
CA GLY A 74 -9.07 -6.60 -7.25
C GLY A 74 -8.02 -6.00 -8.18
N ARG A 75 -8.45 -5.42 -9.30
CA ARG A 75 -7.55 -4.78 -10.28
C ARG A 75 -7.26 -3.31 -10.00
N LYS A 76 -7.82 -2.75 -8.93
CA LYS A 76 -7.72 -1.33 -8.55
C LYS A 76 -7.42 -1.24 -7.06
N PRO A 77 -6.82 -0.13 -6.59
CA PRO A 77 -6.64 0.09 -5.16
C PRO A 77 -7.95 -0.09 -4.42
N THR A 78 -7.90 -0.79 -3.28
CA THR A 78 -9.09 -1.04 -2.48
C THR A 78 -9.49 0.20 -1.68
N GLY A 79 -10.80 0.45 -1.56
CA GLY A 79 -11.35 1.42 -0.61
C GLY A 79 -11.31 0.94 0.84
N HIS A 80 -10.83 -0.27 1.11
CA HIS A 80 -10.70 -0.77 2.47
C HIS A 80 -9.57 -0.02 3.20
N THR A 81 -9.93 0.92 4.06
CA THR A 81 -9.00 1.84 4.76
C THR A 81 -8.00 1.14 5.69
N LEU A 82 -8.26 -0.11 6.05
CA LEU A 82 -7.35 -0.98 6.82
C LEU A 82 -6.52 -1.93 5.95
N SER A 83 -6.45 -1.71 4.64
CA SER A 83 -5.63 -2.55 3.75
C SER A 83 -4.15 -2.36 4.06
N SER A 84 -3.47 -3.46 4.40
CA SER A 84 -2.02 -3.46 4.63
C SER A 84 -1.25 -3.08 3.36
N GLN A 85 -1.71 -3.51 2.18
CA GLN A 85 -1.07 -3.14 0.91
C GLN A 85 -1.11 -1.62 0.69
N ILE A 86 -2.27 -0.98 0.92
CA ILE A 86 -2.41 0.48 0.81
C ILE A 86 -1.55 1.19 1.85
N ALA A 87 -1.54 0.69 3.09
CA ALA A 87 -0.69 1.24 4.15
C ALA A 87 0.80 1.19 3.76
N CYS A 88 1.31 0.06 3.29
CA CYS A 88 2.69 -0.08 2.82
C CYS A 88 3.02 0.93 1.71
N VAL A 89 2.14 1.07 0.72
CA VAL A 89 2.33 2.02 -0.38
C VAL A 89 2.38 3.47 0.14
N ASN A 90 1.44 3.87 1.01
CA ASN A 90 1.41 5.23 1.55
C ASN A 90 2.66 5.59 2.37
N HIS A 91 3.26 4.63 3.08
CA HIS A 91 4.45 4.90 3.90
C HIS A 91 5.75 4.91 3.10
N LEU A 92 5.85 4.08 2.07
CA LEU A 92 7.14 3.79 1.44
C LEU A 92 7.30 4.37 0.02
N MET A 93 6.19 4.67 -0.67
CA MET A 93 6.27 5.10 -2.07
C MET A 93 7.03 6.42 -2.24
N ALA A 94 6.82 7.37 -1.32
CA ALA A 94 7.43 8.70 -1.38
C ALA A 94 8.97 8.68 -1.35
N ILE A 95 9.57 7.69 -0.70
CA ILE A 95 11.03 7.58 -0.53
C ILE A 95 11.65 6.51 -1.43
N ARG A 96 10.85 5.78 -2.21
CA ARG A 96 11.27 4.60 -2.96
C ARG A 96 12.50 4.83 -3.85
N LYS A 97 12.64 6.04 -4.41
CA LYS A 97 13.72 6.43 -5.33
C LYS A 97 14.83 7.22 -4.65
N ASP A 98 14.73 7.49 -3.35
CA ASP A 98 15.70 8.26 -2.58
C ASP A 98 16.60 7.30 -1.76
N PRO A 99 17.83 7.01 -2.22
CA PRO A 99 18.70 6.07 -1.51
C PRO A 99 19.11 6.59 -0.13
N VAL A 100 19.17 7.90 0.07
CA VAL A 100 19.57 8.50 1.34
C VAL A 100 18.45 8.32 2.35
N ALA A 101 17.21 8.61 1.97
CA ALA A 101 16.04 8.40 2.84
C ALA A 101 15.83 6.91 3.17
N VAL A 102 16.01 6.01 2.20
CA VAL A 102 15.88 4.57 2.45
C VAL A 102 16.99 4.06 3.37
N LEU A 103 18.25 4.49 3.17
CA LEU A 103 19.34 4.15 4.07
C LEU A 103 19.10 4.68 5.49
N ALA A 104 18.59 5.90 5.63
CA ALA A 104 18.21 6.47 6.92
C ALA A 104 17.11 5.67 7.61
N LEU A 105 16.07 5.23 6.88
CA LEU A 105 15.02 4.36 7.40
C LEU A 105 15.60 3.04 7.94
N LEU A 106 16.47 2.37 7.17
CA LEU A 106 17.11 1.12 7.58
C LEU A 106 17.98 1.31 8.83
N ASN A 107 18.79 2.36 8.86
CA ASN A 107 19.67 2.66 9.99
C ASN A 107 18.92 3.15 11.23
N GLY A 108 17.70 3.70 11.07
CA GLY A 108 16.78 3.99 12.17
C GLY A 108 16.29 2.73 12.89
N ILE A 109 16.27 1.57 12.22
CA ILE A 109 15.98 0.26 12.83
C ILE A 109 17.28 -0.38 13.34
N ARG A 110 18.33 -0.38 12.52
CA ARG A 110 19.62 -0.98 12.85
C ARG A 110 20.76 -0.26 12.12
N ASN A 111 21.55 0.50 12.88
CA ASN A 111 22.62 1.36 12.36
C ASN A 111 23.90 0.59 11.97
N GLN A 112 23.84 -0.17 10.89
CA GLN A 112 25.00 -0.92 10.36
C GLN A 112 25.07 -0.96 8.83
N PHE A 113 24.05 -0.43 8.15
CA PHE A 113 23.99 -0.41 6.71
C PHE A 113 24.83 0.75 6.19
N LYS A 114 25.67 0.48 5.18
CA LYS A 114 26.56 1.49 4.57
C LYS A 114 25.96 2.13 3.32
N GLU A 115 25.18 1.35 2.57
CA GLU A 115 24.56 1.78 1.32
C GLU A 115 23.30 0.96 1.05
N VAL A 116 22.47 1.46 0.14
CA VAL A 116 21.33 0.74 -0.44
C VAL A 116 21.57 0.58 -1.93
N LEU A 117 21.35 -0.63 -2.44
CA LEU A 117 21.57 -0.95 -3.85
C LEU A 117 20.24 -0.89 -4.62
N PRO A 118 20.28 -0.51 -5.92
CA PRO A 118 19.08 -0.52 -6.74
C PRO A 118 18.42 -1.90 -6.84
N ILE A 119 17.10 -1.94 -6.86
CA ILE A 119 16.31 -3.17 -7.01
C ILE A 119 16.30 -3.60 -8.48
N PRO A 120 16.80 -4.81 -8.81
CA PRO A 120 16.96 -5.23 -10.21
C PRO A 120 15.67 -5.75 -10.85
N CYS A 121 14.63 -6.05 -10.07
CA CYS A 121 13.40 -6.68 -10.57
C CYS A 121 12.35 -5.70 -11.09
N ASP A 122 12.43 -4.42 -10.71
CA ASP A 122 11.50 -3.38 -11.18
C ASP A 122 11.91 -2.80 -12.53
N SER A 123 10.97 -2.09 -13.16
CA SER A 123 11.15 -1.41 -14.46
C SER A 123 11.98 -0.12 -14.37
N ASP A 124 12.05 0.51 -13.20
CA ASP A 124 12.78 1.74 -12.94
C ASP A 124 13.79 1.59 -11.80
N VAL A 125 14.84 2.42 -11.84
CA VAL A 125 15.88 2.47 -10.81
C VAL A 125 15.28 2.98 -9.49
N SER A 126 15.32 2.14 -8.47
CA SER A 126 14.68 2.37 -7.17
C SER A 126 15.32 1.52 -6.07
N TYR A 127 14.98 1.79 -4.82
CA TYR A 127 15.58 1.16 -3.64
C TYR A 127 14.53 0.46 -2.74
N ILE A 128 13.25 0.56 -3.10
CA ILE A 128 12.13 -0.18 -2.49
C ILE A 128 11.29 -0.79 -3.62
N ALA A 129 10.88 -2.04 -3.45
CA ALA A 129 9.92 -2.69 -4.34
C ALA A 129 8.76 -3.28 -3.54
N PHE A 130 7.58 -3.30 -4.15
CA PHE A 130 6.36 -3.86 -3.55
C PHE A 130 6.03 -5.21 -4.21
N GLU A 131 5.65 -6.24 -3.46
CA GLU A 131 5.39 -7.58 -4.01
C GLU A 131 6.57 -8.08 -4.88
N ALA A 132 7.81 -7.91 -4.41
CA ALA A 132 8.99 -8.23 -5.20
C ALA A 132 9.16 -9.75 -5.35
N VAL A 133 9.34 -10.20 -6.59
CA VAL A 133 9.69 -11.58 -6.96
C VAL A 133 10.94 -11.58 -7.83
N SER A 134 11.63 -12.71 -7.91
CA SER A 134 12.80 -12.84 -8.80
C SER A 134 12.36 -12.79 -10.26
N LYS A 135 13.19 -12.18 -11.12
CA LYS A 135 12.96 -12.18 -12.58
C LYS A 135 13.03 -13.57 -13.20
N LYS A 136 13.76 -14.49 -12.56
CA LYS A 136 13.90 -15.87 -12.97
C LYS A 136 13.26 -16.75 -11.92
N ASP A 137 12.51 -17.74 -12.39
CA ASP A 137 12.05 -18.83 -11.55
C ASP A 137 13.25 -19.74 -11.22
N HIS A 138 13.79 -19.58 -10.02
CA HIS A 138 14.92 -20.38 -9.56
C HIS A 138 14.48 -21.67 -8.87
N LEU A 139 13.20 -21.75 -8.47
CA LEU A 139 12.64 -22.84 -7.66
C LEU A 139 11.65 -23.71 -8.44
N ASN A 140 11.37 -23.37 -9.71
CA ASN A 140 10.36 -23.99 -10.57
C ASN A 140 8.93 -23.86 -9.98
N GLU A 141 8.64 -22.71 -9.38
CA GLU A 141 7.33 -22.37 -8.82
C GLU A 141 6.48 -21.67 -9.89
N ASP A 142 5.78 -22.42 -10.75
CA ASP A 142 4.72 -21.99 -11.71
C ASP A 142 4.85 -20.60 -12.40
N GLY A 143 6.08 -20.06 -12.45
CA GLY A 143 6.38 -18.67 -12.82
C GLY A 143 6.14 -17.64 -11.70
N PRO A 144 7.04 -16.64 -11.54
CA PRO A 144 6.90 -15.60 -10.53
C PRO A 144 5.77 -14.61 -10.88
N THR A 145 4.74 -14.50 -10.04
CA THR A 145 3.68 -13.47 -10.11
C THR A 145 3.77 -12.48 -8.94
N ARG A 146 3.30 -11.25 -9.14
CA ARG A 146 3.32 -10.19 -8.12
C ARG A 146 1.89 -9.87 -7.69
N GLY A 147 1.44 -10.54 -6.63
CA GLY A 147 0.04 -10.49 -6.19
C GLY A 147 -0.85 -11.46 -6.96
#